data_AF-A0A257L121-F1
#
_entry.id   AF-A0A257L121-F1
#
_cell.length_a   1.000
_cell.length_b   1.000
_cell.length_c   1.000
_cell.angle_alpha   90.00
_cell.angle_beta   90.00
_cell.angle_gamma   90.00
#
_symmetry.space_group_name_H-M   'P 1'
#
loop_
_entity.id
_entity.type
_entity.pdbx_description
1 polymer ?
#
loop_
_entity_poly.entity_id
_entity_poly.type
_entity_poly.pdbx_seq_one_letter_code
_entity_poly.pdbx_strand_id
1 'polypeptide(L)'
;MECPNCKLNEDLEFTRKVVKAGILRGAQRYYCNHCKTHFSEKRKVKIENKNSHQITILDIAKHLGIAPSTVSKALNNKSDINFETKNLIVKLANDLNYKPNHFAKSLSRGNSNTIGVIIPNIERPFFAAVLAGIQSVASKAGYSVIICQSDESHQTEILNIQTLMASRVDGLLISHTKETSTFEHLKIHLNKGVPIVHFDRISNEINSSKITHQNKEGSFQLVEHLIENGCKRIAILAGPKELLISNDRLDGYLAALNKYGIP
;
A
#
# COMPACT_ATOMS: atom_id res chain seq x y z
N MET A 1 -5.61 -42.73 -10.01
CA MET A 1 -4.43 -42.60 -10.91
C MET A 1 -4.24 -43.92 -11.65
N GLU A 2 -3.95 -43.89 -12.95
CA GLU A 2 -3.77 -45.09 -13.79
C GLU A 2 -2.54 -44.91 -14.68
N CYS A 3 -1.73 -45.96 -14.88
CA CYS A 3 -0.65 -45.90 -15.85
C CYS A 3 -1.24 -45.94 -17.26
N PRO A 4 -1.03 -44.91 -18.11
CA PRO A 4 -1.68 -44.82 -19.41
C PRO A 4 -1.23 -45.89 -20.41
N ASN A 5 -0.12 -46.59 -20.12
CA ASN A 5 0.42 -47.61 -21.01
C ASN A 5 -0.07 -49.03 -20.68
N CYS A 6 -0.09 -49.41 -19.40
CA CYS A 6 -0.47 -50.76 -18.97
C CYS A 6 -1.81 -50.83 -18.22
N LYS A 7 -2.50 -49.71 -18.08
CA LYS A 7 -3.80 -49.59 -17.40
C LYS A 7 -3.83 -50.07 -15.95
N LEU A 8 -2.67 -50.20 -15.32
CA LEU A 8 -2.57 -50.49 -13.90
C LEU A 8 -3.20 -49.33 -13.11
N ASN A 9 -4.13 -49.62 -12.21
CA ASN A 9 -4.95 -48.66 -11.45
C ASN A 9 -4.63 -48.71 -9.95
N GLU A 10 -5.21 -47.80 -9.16
CA GLU A 10 -4.90 -47.47 -7.75
C GLU A 10 -5.15 -48.56 -6.67
N ASP A 11 -4.75 -49.80 -6.92
CA ASP A 11 -4.76 -50.88 -5.91
C ASP A 11 -3.41 -51.01 -5.16
N LEU A 12 -3.36 -51.82 -4.10
CA LEU A 12 -2.15 -52.09 -3.31
C LEU A 12 -0.94 -52.57 -4.15
N GLU A 13 -1.17 -53.17 -5.32
CA GLU A 13 -0.12 -53.52 -6.28
C GLU A 13 0.46 -52.32 -7.03
N PHE A 14 -0.34 -51.27 -7.27
CA PHE A 14 0.06 -50.11 -8.05
C PHE A 14 1.04 -49.21 -7.33
N THR A 15 0.85 -49.00 -6.03
CA THR A 15 1.77 -48.20 -5.20
C THR A 15 3.16 -48.84 -5.08
N ARG A 16 3.26 -50.16 -5.21
CA ARG A 16 4.55 -50.88 -5.25
C ARG A 16 5.22 -50.85 -6.62
N LYS A 17 4.42 -50.78 -7.70
CA LYS A 17 4.91 -50.84 -9.09
C LYS A 17 5.08 -49.47 -9.74
N VAL A 18 4.60 -48.37 -9.15
CA VAL A 18 4.75 -47.01 -9.69
C VAL A 18 5.47 -46.12 -8.68
N VAL A 19 6.61 -45.57 -9.09
CA VAL A 19 7.48 -44.72 -8.25
C VAL A 19 7.56 -43.29 -8.79
N LYS A 20 7.74 -42.32 -7.90
CA LYS A 20 7.95 -40.91 -8.28
C LYS A 20 9.32 -40.76 -8.94
N ALA A 21 9.36 -40.11 -10.11
CA ALA A 21 10.54 -39.98 -10.96
C ALA A 21 10.84 -38.50 -11.30
N GLY A 22 10.75 -37.62 -10.30
CA GLY A 22 11.03 -36.19 -10.42
C GLY A 22 9.87 -35.35 -10.99
N ILE A 23 10.15 -34.11 -11.36
CA ILE A 23 9.17 -33.14 -11.88
C ILE A 23 9.62 -32.70 -13.28
N LEU A 24 8.70 -32.69 -14.26
CA LEU A 24 8.96 -32.22 -15.61
C LEU A 24 7.92 -31.13 -15.97
N ARG A 25 8.38 -29.92 -16.31
CA ARG A 25 7.50 -28.77 -16.68
C ARG A 25 6.38 -28.50 -15.66
N GLY A 26 6.70 -28.61 -14.36
CA GLY A 26 5.77 -28.34 -13.26
C GLY A 26 4.75 -29.45 -12.96
N ALA A 27 4.82 -30.60 -13.65
CA ALA A 27 4.02 -31.78 -13.38
C ALA A 27 4.87 -32.91 -12.76
N GLN A 28 4.31 -33.62 -11.78
CA GLN A 28 4.96 -34.79 -11.19
C GLN A 28 5.10 -35.89 -12.25
N ARG A 29 6.32 -36.38 -12.43
CA ARG A 29 6.64 -37.51 -13.31
C ARG A 29 6.69 -38.78 -12.47
N TYR A 30 6.21 -39.86 -13.05
CA TYR A 30 6.17 -41.19 -12.46
C TYR A 30 6.84 -42.19 -13.40
N TYR A 31 7.42 -43.23 -12.82
CA TYR A 31 7.96 -44.37 -13.53
C TYR A 31 7.21 -45.62 -13.12
N CYS A 32 6.67 -46.35 -14.10
CA CYS A 32 6.02 -47.62 -13.88
C CYS A 32 7.03 -48.76 -14.04
N ASN A 33 7.34 -49.47 -12.95
CA ASN A 33 8.18 -50.66 -12.93
C ASN A 33 7.57 -51.84 -13.68
N HIS A 34 6.25 -51.84 -13.92
CA HIS A 34 5.56 -52.91 -14.65
C HIS A 34 5.79 -52.82 -16.17
N CYS A 35 5.54 -51.66 -16.78
CA CYS A 35 5.70 -51.46 -18.22
C CYS A 35 6.97 -50.66 -18.61
N LYS A 36 7.82 -50.37 -17.63
CA LYS A 36 9.10 -49.63 -17.78
C LYS A 36 8.96 -48.30 -18.50
N THR A 37 7.84 -47.59 -18.29
CA THR A 37 7.54 -46.34 -18.99
C THR A 37 7.42 -45.18 -18.01
N HIS A 38 7.88 -44.01 -18.44
CA HIS A 38 7.63 -42.77 -17.73
C HIS A 38 6.31 -42.16 -18.19
N PHE A 39 5.54 -41.63 -17.24
CA PHE A 39 4.36 -40.85 -17.55
C PHE A 39 4.21 -39.69 -16.57
N SER A 40 3.50 -38.65 -17.00
CA SER A 40 3.15 -37.51 -16.16
C SER A 40 1.64 -37.45 -16.05
N GLU A 41 1.14 -37.25 -14.84
CA GLU A 41 -0.29 -36.97 -14.69
C GLU A 41 -0.56 -35.58 -15.27
N LYS A 42 -1.44 -35.50 -16.28
CA LYS A 42 -1.98 -34.20 -16.69
C LYS A 42 -2.74 -33.69 -15.48
N ARG A 43 -2.22 -32.64 -14.82
CA ARG A 43 -2.96 -31.92 -13.78
C ARG A 43 -4.34 -31.61 -14.36
N LYS A 44 -5.40 -32.27 -13.88
CA LYS A 44 -6.74 -31.71 -14.01
C LYS A 44 -6.63 -30.37 -13.30
N VAL A 45 -6.62 -29.28 -14.06
CA VAL A 45 -6.76 -27.95 -13.49
C VAL A 45 -8.11 -28.00 -12.81
N LYS A 46 -8.13 -28.22 -11.49
CA LYS A 46 -9.28 -27.85 -10.69
C LYS A 46 -9.44 -26.37 -10.97
N ILE A 47 -10.45 -26.01 -11.75
CA ILE A 47 -10.96 -24.66 -11.76
C ILE A 47 -11.55 -24.53 -10.35
N GLU A 48 -10.70 -24.16 -9.40
CA GLU A 48 -11.18 -23.63 -8.14
C GLU A 48 -12.11 -22.49 -8.54
N ASN A 49 -13.37 -22.60 -8.11
CA ASN A 49 -14.32 -21.49 -8.18
C ASN A 49 -13.69 -20.36 -7.38
N LYS A 50 -12.94 -19.52 -8.08
CA LYS A 50 -12.36 -18.32 -7.55
C LYS A 50 -13.56 -17.46 -7.23
N ASN A 51 -13.79 -17.19 -5.94
CA ASN A 51 -14.68 -16.11 -5.50
C ASN A 51 -14.08 -14.74 -5.90
N SER A 52 -13.71 -14.56 -7.18
CA SER A 52 -13.34 -13.25 -7.71
C SER A 52 -14.62 -12.58 -8.18
N HIS A 53 -15.05 -11.59 -7.41
CA HIS A 53 -16.11 -10.65 -7.77
C HIS A 53 -15.76 -9.77 -8.99
N GLN A 54 -14.62 -10.03 -9.66
CA GLN A 54 -14.14 -9.25 -10.79
C GLN A 54 -13.78 -10.18 -11.96
N ILE A 55 -14.34 -9.85 -13.12
CA ILE A 55 -13.94 -10.41 -14.41
C ILE A 55 -12.50 -10.00 -14.70
N THR A 56 -11.68 -10.95 -15.16
CA THR A 56 -10.27 -10.71 -15.49
C THR A 56 -10.03 -10.72 -17.00
N ILE A 57 -8.85 -10.26 -17.42
CA ILE A 57 -8.40 -10.35 -18.82
C ILE A 57 -8.42 -11.81 -19.30
N LEU A 58 -8.13 -12.76 -18.41
CA LEU A 58 -8.15 -14.19 -18.73
C LEU A 58 -9.56 -14.67 -19.04
N ASP A 59 -10.58 -14.11 -18.39
CA ASP A 59 -11.97 -14.50 -18.61
C ASP A 59 -12.50 -13.97 -19.94
N ILE A 60 -12.16 -12.73 -20.30
CA ILE A 60 -12.47 -12.15 -21.61
C ILE A 60 -11.75 -12.93 -22.72
N ALA A 61 -10.46 -13.25 -22.52
CA ALA A 61 -9.66 -14.01 -23.47
C ALA A 61 -10.27 -15.40 -23.75
N LYS A 62 -10.74 -16.08 -22.69
CA LYS A 62 -11.43 -17.36 -22.80
C LYS A 62 -12.76 -17.25 -23.56
N HIS A 63 -13.57 -16.23 -23.28
CA HIS A 63 -14.86 -16.03 -23.96
C HIS A 63 -14.71 -15.81 -25.46
N LEU A 64 -13.66 -15.10 -25.88
CA LEU A 64 -13.41 -14.78 -27.29
C LEU A 64 -12.47 -15.77 -27.99
N GLY A 65 -11.90 -16.74 -27.26
CA GLY A 65 -10.96 -17.71 -27.83
C GLY A 65 -9.64 -17.09 -28.32
N ILE A 66 -9.22 -15.96 -27.74
CA ILE A 66 -8.02 -15.22 -28.15
C ILE A 66 -6.96 -15.18 -27.05
N ALA A 67 -5.73 -14.80 -27.38
CA ALA A 67 -4.66 -14.67 -26.41
C ALA A 67 -4.92 -13.51 -25.42
N PRO A 68 -4.59 -13.66 -24.11
CA PRO A 68 -4.71 -12.58 -23.12
C PRO A 68 -3.92 -11.32 -23.47
N SER A 69 -2.79 -11.46 -24.18
CA SER A 69 -1.99 -10.35 -24.69
C SER A 69 -2.75 -9.51 -25.73
N THR A 70 -3.58 -10.13 -26.57
CA THR A 70 -4.44 -9.47 -27.55
C THR A 70 -5.53 -8.66 -26.84
N VAL A 71 -6.19 -9.24 -25.83
CA VAL A 71 -7.17 -8.54 -24.99
C VAL A 71 -6.54 -7.32 -24.31
N SER A 72 -5.37 -7.49 -23.69
CA SER A 72 -4.64 -6.41 -23.01
C SER A 72 -4.27 -5.27 -23.97
N LYS A 73 -3.75 -5.60 -25.17
CA LYS A 73 -3.40 -4.60 -26.19
C LYS A 73 -4.63 -3.82 -26.70
N ALA A 74 -5.76 -4.51 -26.90
CA ALA A 74 -6.99 -3.89 -27.39
C ALA A 74 -7.57 -2.91 -26.36
N LEU A 75 -7.63 -3.32 -25.09
CA LEU A 75 -8.10 -2.49 -23.98
C LEU A 75 -7.15 -1.31 -23.65
N ASN A 76 -5.86 -1.44 -23.96
CA ASN A 76 -4.87 -0.36 -23.84
C ASN A 76 -4.69 0.47 -25.12
N ASN A 77 -5.60 0.32 -26.09
CA ASN A 77 -5.66 1.15 -27.29
C ASN A 77 -4.39 1.11 -28.18
N LYS A 78 -3.68 -0.04 -28.22
CA LYS A 78 -2.48 -0.22 -29.05
C LYS A 78 -2.85 -0.38 -30.54
N SER A 79 -2.02 0.15 -31.44
CA SER A 79 -2.22 0.20 -32.90
C SER A 79 -2.21 -1.16 -33.60
N ASP A 80 -1.67 -2.19 -32.96
CA ASP A 80 -1.36 -3.48 -33.61
C ASP A 80 -2.55 -4.44 -33.69
N ILE A 81 -3.78 -3.96 -33.43
CA ILE A 81 -5.00 -4.79 -33.42
C ILE A 81 -6.02 -4.22 -34.40
N ASN A 82 -6.57 -5.10 -35.22
CA ASN A 82 -7.60 -4.73 -36.18
C ASN A 82 -8.83 -4.11 -35.46
N PHE A 83 -9.51 -3.20 -36.15
CA PHE A 83 -10.59 -2.43 -35.58
C PHE A 83 -11.77 -3.31 -35.11
N GLU A 84 -12.09 -4.36 -35.86
CA GLU A 84 -13.21 -5.26 -35.58
C GLU A 84 -13.01 -6.06 -34.28
N THR A 85 -11.84 -6.69 -34.12
CA THR A 85 -11.48 -7.47 -32.92
C THR A 85 -11.39 -6.58 -31.70
N LYS A 86 -10.86 -5.36 -31.86
CA LYS A 86 -10.84 -4.38 -30.78
C LYS A 86 -12.25 -4.00 -30.31
N ASN A 87 -13.17 -3.73 -31.23
CA ASN A 87 -14.55 -3.41 -30.87
C ASN A 87 -15.25 -4.59 -30.19
N LEU A 88 -15.02 -5.82 -30.65
CA LEU A 88 -15.55 -7.02 -30.02
C LEU A 88 -15.06 -7.17 -28.57
N ILE A 89 -13.76 -6.96 -28.34
CA ILE A 89 -13.15 -7.01 -27.00
C ILE A 89 -13.71 -5.92 -26.10
N VAL A 90 -13.79 -4.67 -26.57
CA VAL A 90 -14.30 -3.55 -25.78
C VAL A 90 -15.77 -3.74 -25.43
N LYS A 91 -16.59 -4.20 -26.39
CA LYS A 91 -18.00 -4.50 -26.16
C LYS A 91 -18.17 -5.58 -25.11
N LEU A 92 -17.48 -6.70 -25.25
CA LEU A 92 -17.58 -7.79 -24.27
C LEU A 92 -17.04 -7.38 -22.90
N ALA A 93 -15.96 -6.60 -22.84
CA ALA A 93 -15.46 -6.07 -21.59
C ALA A 93 -16.52 -5.20 -20.87
N ASN A 94 -17.25 -4.37 -21.60
CA ASN A 94 -18.35 -3.56 -21.05
C ASN A 94 -19.52 -4.45 -20.60
N ASP A 95 -19.94 -5.41 -21.42
CA ASP A 95 -21.05 -6.33 -21.12
C ASP A 95 -20.77 -7.16 -19.85
N LEU A 96 -19.51 -7.55 -19.66
CA LEU A 96 -19.05 -8.28 -18.47
C LEU A 96 -18.68 -7.37 -17.30
N ASN A 97 -18.88 -6.05 -17.39
CA ASN A 97 -18.48 -5.07 -16.39
C ASN A 97 -17.01 -5.23 -15.95
N TYR A 98 -16.14 -5.54 -16.90
CA TYR A 98 -14.72 -5.66 -16.67
C TYR A 98 -14.13 -4.32 -16.26
N LYS A 99 -13.41 -4.32 -15.14
CA LYS A 99 -12.61 -3.17 -14.71
C LYS A 99 -11.13 -3.52 -14.79
N PRO A 100 -10.30 -2.68 -15.43
CA PRO A 100 -8.86 -2.86 -15.41
C PRO A 100 -8.34 -3.00 -13.97
N ASN A 101 -7.58 -4.05 -13.71
CA ASN A 101 -6.93 -4.21 -12.42
C ASN A 101 -5.76 -3.21 -12.32
N HIS A 102 -5.98 -2.12 -11.59
CA HIS A 102 -4.98 -1.08 -11.37
C HIS A 102 -3.70 -1.61 -10.72
N PHE A 103 -3.77 -2.62 -9.84
CA PHE A 103 -2.59 -3.27 -9.26
C PHE A 103 -1.78 -4.09 -10.28
N ALA A 104 -2.44 -4.75 -11.24
CA ALA A 104 -1.75 -5.43 -12.32
C ALA A 104 -1.09 -4.44 -13.29
N LYS A 105 -1.75 -3.29 -13.52
CA LYS A 105 -1.23 -2.21 -14.37
C LYS A 105 -0.06 -1.47 -13.72
N SER A 106 -0.11 -1.23 -12.41
CA SER A 106 0.98 -0.61 -11.66
C SER A 106 2.23 -1.47 -11.64
N LEU A 107 2.08 -2.79 -11.50
CA LEU A 107 3.19 -3.74 -11.57
C LEU A 107 3.94 -3.66 -12.92
N SER A 108 3.22 -3.44 -14.02
CA SER A 108 3.82 -3.27 -15.35
C SER A 108 4.45 -1.90 -15.58
N ARG A 109 3.99 -0.84 -14.89
CA ARG A 109 4.44 0.55 -15.07
C ARG A 109 5.51 0.98 -14.07
N GLY A 110 5.64 0.25 -12.96
CA GLY A 110 6.56 0.61 -11.86
C GLY A 110 6.02 1.68 -10.92
N ASN A 111 4.84 2.25 -11.17
CA ASN A 111 4.17 3.23 -10.33
C ASN A 111 2.72 2.84 -10.03
N SER A 112 2.25 3.09 -8.81
CA SER A 112 0.87 2.84 -8.39
C SER A 112 -0.05 4.03 -8.57
N ASN A 113 0.50 5.23 -8.81
CA ASN A 113 -0.18 6.51 -8.70
C ASN A 113 -0.97 6.59 -7.38
N THR A 114 -0.38 6.10 -6.29
CA THR A 114 -1.03 6.05 -4.98
C THR A 114 -0.11 6.62 -3.92
N ILE A 115 -0.62 7.51 -3.08
CA ILE A 115 0.09 8.09 -1.94
C ILE A 115 -0.52 7.53 -0.66
N GLY A 116 0.35 7.07 0.24
CA GLY A 116 -0.06 6.69 1.60
C GLY A 116 -0.06 7.90 2.52
N VAL A 117 -1.05 8.00 3.40
CA VAL A 117 -1.14 9.04 4.42
C VAL A 117 -1.39 8.42 5.77
N ILE A 118 -0.51 8.67 6.73
CA ILE A 118 -0.66 8.22 8.12
C ILE A 118 -0.93 9.42 9.00
N ILE A 119 -2.01 9.32 9.79
CA ILE A 119 -2.38 10.30 10.81
C ILE A 119 -2.59 9.62 12.17
N PRO A 120 -2.37 10.34 13.27
CA PRO A 120 -2.59 9.78 14.59
C PRO A 120 -4.07 9.61 14.91
N ASN A 121 -4.94 10.57 14.58
CA ASN A 121 -6.36 10.49 14.91
C ASN A 121 -7.20 11.41 14.00
N ILE A 122 -8.20 10.85 13.30
CA ILE A 122 -9.06 11.59 12.36
C ILE A 122 -10.12 12.48 13.02
N GLU A 123 -10.49 12.20 14.28
CA GLU A 123 -11.50 12.94 15.02
C GLU A 123 -11.04 14.36 15.37
N ARG A 124 -9.73 14.61 15.37
CA ARG A 124 -9.17 15.95 15.53
C ARG A 124 -9.41 16.76 14.24
N PRO A 125 -10.19 17.86 14.28
CA PRO A 125 -10.61 18.61 13.07
C PRO A 125 -9.44 19.07 12.18
N PHE A 126 -8.28 19.33 12.78
CA PHE A 126 -7.04 19.64 12.07
C PHE A 126 -6.69 18.59 11.00
N PHE A 127 -6.69 17.29 11.36
CA PHE A 127 -6.32 16.24 10.41
C PHE A 127 -7.37 16.06 9.32
N ALA A 128 -8.65 16.25 9.62
CA ALA A 128 -9.71 16.22 8.60
C ALA A 128 -9.49 17.31 7.53
N ALA A 129 -9.13 18.53 7.94
CA ALA A 129 -8.82 19.62 7.01
C ALA A 129 -7.56 19.33 6.16
N VAL A 130 -6.50 18.80 6.80
CA VAL A 130 -5.27 18.39 6.09
C VAL A 130 -5.56 17.29 5.07
N LEU A 131 -6.31 16.25 5.45
CA LEU A 131 -6.69 15.16 4.55
C LEU A 131 -7.52 15.66 3.36
N ALA A 132 -8.46 16.58 3.57
CA ALA A 132 -9.22 17.19 2.49
C ALA A 132 -8.30 17.96 1.50
N GLY A 133 -7.31 18.69 2.02
CA GLY A 133 -6.29 19.37 1.21
C GLY A 133 -5.44 18.40 0.40
N ILE A 134 -4.91 17.35 1.04
CA ILE A 134 -4.12 16.30 0.39
C ILE A 134 -4.94 15.64 -0.73
N GLN A 135 -6.17 15.22 -0.43
CA GLN A 135 -7.05 14.56 -1.39
C GLN A 135 -7.34 15.44 -2.61
N SER A 136 -7.63 16.72 -2.39
CA SER A 136 -7.93 17.67 -3.46
C SER A 136 -6.76 17.85 -4.44
N VAL A 137 -5.53 17.97 -3.93
CA VAL A 137 -4.33 18.14 -4.75
C VAL A 137 -3.93 16.83 -5.42
N ALA A 138 -3.89 15.72 -4.67
CA ALA A 138 -3.52 14.41 -5.18
C ALA A 138 -4.46 13.95 -6.31
N SER A 139 -5.78 14.12 -6.13
CA SER A 139 -6.77 13.74 -7.14
C SER A 139 -6.59 14.52 -8.45
N LYS A 140 -6.34 15.84 -8.38
CA LYS A 140 -6.06 16.68 -9.56
C LYS A 140 -4.77 16.25 -10.28
N ALA A 141 -3.79 15.74 -9.53
CA ALA A 141 -2.56 15.20 -10.07
C ALA A 141 -2.68 13.74 -10.57
N GLY A 142 -3.86 13.12 -10.50
CA GLY A 142 -4.10 11.74 -10.93
C GLY A 142 -3.64 10.68 -9.92
N TYR A 143 -3.39 11.07 -8.67
CA TYR A 143 -3.05 10.16 -7.58
C TYR A 143 -4.30 9.74 -6.78
N SER A 144 -4.30 8.48 -6.34
CA SER A 144 -5.19 7.98 -5.30
C SER A 144 -4.53 8.14 -3.93
N VAL A 145 -5.34 8.27 -2.87
CA VAL A 145 -4.84 8.41 -1.50
C VAL A 145 -5.36 7.25 -0.65
N ILE A 146 -4.45 6.58 0.07
CA ILE A 146 -4.80 5.59 1.10
C ILE A 146 -4.51 6.22 2.45
N ILE A 147 -5.55 6.34 3.28
CA ILE A 147 -5.45 6.95 4.61
C ILE A 147 -5.44 5.83 5.65
N CYS A 148 -4.46 5.88 6.56
CA CYS A 148 -4.35 4.98 7.69
C CYS A 148 -4.28 5.79 8.99
N GLN A 149 -5.04 5.36 10.00
CA GLN A 149 -4.98 5.93 11.34
C GLN A 149 -4.14 5.04 12.25
N SER A 150 -3.19 5.62 12.98
CA SER A 150 -2.39 4.90 13.98
C SER A 150 -3.02 4.88 15.37
N ASP A 151 -4.03 5.72 15.62
CA ASP A 151 -4.73 5.86 16.90
C ASP A 151 -3.78 6.11 18.08
N GLU A 152 -2.80 6.98 17.83
CA GLU A 152 -1.70 7.29 18.75
C GLU A 152 -0.81 6.09 19.14
N SER A 153 -1.00 4.91 18.56
CA SER A 153 -0.19 3.70 18.81
C SER A 153 1.01 3.57 17.88
N HIS A 154 2.21 3.46 18.46
CA HIS A 154 3.43 3.21 17.67
C HIS A 154 3.40 1.87 16.93
N GLN A 155 2.82 0.83 17.53
CA GLN A 155 2.68 -0.48 16.89
C GLN A 155 1.77 -0.42 15.65
N THR A 156 0.63 0.26 15.78
CA THR A 156 -0.31 0.44 14.65
C THR A 156 0.32 1.29 13.54
N GLU A 157 1.11 2.31 13.88
CA GLU A 157 1.88 3.09 12.90
C GLU A 157 2.82 2.19 12.07
N ILE A 158 3.60 1.33 12.72
CA ILE A 158 4.50 0.37 12.04
C ILE A 158 3.71 -0.55 11.09
N LEU A 159 2.59 -1.12 11.56
CA LEU A 159 1.74 -2.00 10.76
C LEU A 159 1.13 -1.27 9.56
N ASN A 160 0.71 -0.02 9.74
CA ASN A 160 0.18 0.82 8.66
C ASN A 160 1.24 1.08 7.60
N ILE A 161 2.47 1.40 8.01
CA ILE A 161 3.60 1.60 7.08
C ILE A 161 3.86 0.32 6.30
N GLN A 162 3.95 -0.83 6.96
CA GLN A 162 4.13 -2.12 6.30
C GLN A 162 3.02 -2.39 5.27
N THR A 163 1.78 -2.08 5.61
CA THR A 163 0.61 -2.25 4.72
C THR A 163 0.69 -1.34 3.49
N LEU A 164 1.06 -0.07 3.68
CA LEU A 164 1.22 0.89 2.58
C LEU A 164 2.38 0.50 1.66
N MET A 165 3.50 0.04 2.23
CA MET A 165 4.65 -0.44 1.47
C MET A 165 4.31 -1.72 0.68
N ALA A 166 3.56 -2.65 1.27
CA ALA A 166 3.06 -3.83 0.58
C ALA A 166 2.09 -3.47 -0.56
N SER A 167 1.33 -2.38 -0.39
CA SER A 167 0.44 -1.81 -1.40
C SER A 167 1.17 -1.01 -2.49
N ARG A 168 2.51 -0.90 -2.40
CA ARG A 168 3.38 -0.19 -3.35
C ARG A 168 2.99 1.27 -3.58
N VAL A 169 2.67 2.00 -2.52
CA VAL A 169 2.49 3.44 -2.61
C VAL A 169 3.76 4.10 -3.16
N ASP A 170 3.59 5.12 -4.00
CA ASP A 170 4.69 5.85 -4.64
C ASP A 170 5.34 6.86 -3.68
N GLY A 171 4.70 7.15 -2.54
CA GLY A 171 5.21 8.03 -1.50
C GLY A 171 4.35 7.97 -0.23
N LEU A 172 4.90 8.47 0.86
CA LEU A 172 4.29 8.47 2.18
C LEU A 172 4.24 9.88 2.77
N LEU A 173 3.05 10.32 3.19
CA LEU A 173 2.86 11.46 4.07
C LEU A 173 2.60 10.92 5.47
N ILE A 174 3.29 11.43 6.48
CA ILE A 174 3.14 10.92 7.85
C ILE A 174 3.19 12.03 8.90
N SER A 175 2.24 11.96 9.84
CA SER A 175 2.31 12.64 11.13
C SER A 175 2.42 11.57 12.22
N HIS A 176 3.49 11.61 13.00
CA HIS A 176 3.79 10.58 14.01
C HIS A 176 2.78 10.53 15.15
N THR A 177 2.66 9.36 15.77
CA THR A 177 1.98 9.26 17.07
C THR A 177 2.76 9.91 18.20
N LYS A 178 2.08 10.20 19.31
CA LYS A 178 2.73 10.63 20.56
C LYS A 178 3.59 9.54 21.21
N GLU A 179 3.37 8.27 20.87
CA GLU A 179 4.13 7.13 21.42
C GLU A 179 5.41 6.82 20.62
N THR A 180 5.56 7.43 19.45
CA THR A 180 6.69 7.14 18.56
C THR A 180 7.97 7.73 19.12
N SER A 181 8.84 6.83 19.56
CA SER A 181 10.16 7.15 20.13
C SER A 181 11.33 6.66 19.28
N THR A 182 11.06 5.80 18.28
CA THR A 182 12.07 5.28 17.36
C THR A 182 11.58 5.35 15.92
N PHE A 183 12.52 5.52 14.98
CA PHE A 183 12.21 5.83 13.59
C PHE A 183 12.77 4.80 12.59
N GLU A 184 13.29 3.67 13.08
CA GLU A 184 13.91 2.63 12.24
C GLU A 184 12.94 2.06 11.21
N HIS A 185 11.67 1.94 11.59
CA HIS A 185 10.60 1.45 10.74
C HIS A 185 10.36 2.35 9.50
N LEU A 186 10.77 3.62 9.52
CA LEU A 186 10.75 4.53 8.37
C LEU A 186 12.09 4.58 7.64
N LYS A 187 13.21 4.60 8.39
CA LYS A 187 14.57 4.69 7.81
C LYS A 187 14.83 3.58 6.79
N ILE A 188 14.34 2.36 7.05
CA ILE A 188 14.46 1.23 6.11
C ILE A 188 13.82 1.54 4.75
N HIS A 189 12.70 2.26 4.71
CA HIS A 189 11.99 2.60 3.47
C HIS A 189 12.58 3.84 2.79
N LEU A 190 13.02 4.82 3.58
CA LEU A 190 13.75 5.98 3.06
C LEU A 190 15.03 5.54 2.33
N ASN A 191 15.79 4.61 2.92
CA ASN A 191 17.01 4.05 2.32
C ASN A 191 16.74 3.25 1.03
N LYS A 192 15.50 2.79 0.82
CA LYS A 192 15.06 2.13 -0.41
C LYS A 192 14.57 3.13 -1.46
N GLY A 193 14.67 4.43 -1.21
CA GLY A 193 14.28 5.50 -2.13
C GLY A 193 12.79 5.84 -2.10
N VAL A 194 12.03 5.38 -1.10
CA VAL A 194 10.63 5.78 -0.95
C VAL A 194 10.59 7.25 -0.51
N PRO A 195 9.91 8.15 -1.26
CA PRO A 195 9.72 9.53 -0.83
C PRO A 195 8.84 9.59 0.41
N ILE A 196 9.34 10.23 1.47
CA ILE A 196 8.62 10.42 2.73
C ILE A 196 8.58 11.92 3.05
N VAL A 197 7.41 12.42 3.38
CA VAL A 197 7.20 13.79 3.85
C VAL A 197 6.51 13.74 5.22
N HIS A 198 7.11 14.40 6.20
CA HIS A 198 6.49 14.56 7.50
C HIS A 198 5.66 15.83 7.57
N PHE A 199 4.56 15.80 8.32
CA PHE A 199 3.77 16.99 8.59
C PHE A 199 3.24 16.99 10.01
N ASP A 200 2.99 18.18 10.56
CA ASP A 200 2.53 18.42 11.95
C ASP A 200 3.48 17.87 13.03
N ARG A 201 3.50 16.54 13.21
CA ARG A 201 4.37 15.82 14.14
C ARG A 201 5.51 15.16 13.39
N ILE A 202 6.68 15.75 13.53
CA ILE A 202 7.90 15.40 12.79
C ILE A 202 8.94 14.70 13.68
N SER A 203 9.99 14.20 13.04
CA SER A 203 11.21 13.74 13.71
C SER A 203 12.42 14.48 13.16
N ASN A 204 13.34 14.87 14.04
CA ASN A 204 14.64 15.42 13.63
C ASN A 204 15.65 14.34 13.23
N GLU A 205 15.39 13.07 13.57
CA GLU A 205 16.27 11.95 13.23
C GLU A 205 16.13 11.47 11.78
N ILE A 206 15.05 11.86 11.10
CA ILE A 206 14.79 11.46 9.71
C ILE A 206 15.05 12.64 8.78
N ASN A 207 16.05 12.47 7.90
CA ASN A 207 16.34 13.42 6.84
C ASN A 207 15.30 13.29 5.71
N SER A 208 14.25 14.09 5.79
CA SER A 208 13.10 14.06 4.88
C SER A 208 12.49 15.45 4.77
N SER A 209 11.61 15.65 3.80
CA SER A 209 10.84 16.91 3.71
C SER A 209 9.88 17.01 4.90
N LYS A 210 9.71 18.22 5.44
CA LYS A 210 8.90 18.48 6.63
C LYS A 210 8.01 19.70 6.39
N ILE A 211 6.74 19.58 6.75
CA ILE A 211 5.75 20.65 6.70
C ILE A 211 5.28 20.91 8.13
N THR A 212 5.77 21.99 8.74
CA THR A 212 5.48 22.32 10.13
C THR A 212 5.07 23.77 10.28
N HIS A 213 4.50 24.08 11.44
CA HIS A 213 4.27 25.44 11.89
C HIS A 213 5.49 25.95 12.65
N GLN A 214 5.65 27.28 12.72
CA GLN A 214 6.61 27.93 13.60
C GLN A 214 6.08 27.90 15.05
N ASN A 215 6.03 26.71 15.64
CA ASN A 215 5.35 26.46 16.92
C ASN A 215 5.92 27.29 18.08
N LYS A 216 7.25 27.47 18.12
CA LYS A 216 7.92 28.29 19.13
C LYS A 216 7.53 29.75 19.02
N GLU A 217 7.65 30.32 17.82
CA GLU A 217 7.30 31.72 17.57
C GLU A 217 5.81 31.98 17.81
N GLY A 218 4.94 31.11 17.30
CA GLY A 218 3.49 31.23 17.52
C GLY A 218 3.10 31.15 19.00
N SER A 219 3.77 30.29 19.78
CA SER A 219 3.53 30.22 21.23
C SER A 219 4.08 31.44 21.97
N PHE A 220 5.22 31.97 21.54
CA PHE A 220 5.78 33.19 22.09
C PHE A 220 4.81 34.37 21.87
N GLN A 221 4.36 34.57 20.63
CA GLN A 221 3.43 35.65 20.26
C GLN A 221 2.10 35.54 21.01
N LEU A 222 1.58 34.32 21.20
CA LEU A 222 0.37 34.09 21.98
C LEU A 222 0.53 34.54 23.45
N VAL A 223 1.64 34.18 24.08
CA VAL A 223 1.90 34.51 25.48
C VAL A 223 2.21 36.00 25.63
N GLU A 224 3.01 36.57 24.73
CA GLU A 224 3.26 38.01 24.64
C GLU A 224 1.95 38.80 24.58
N HIS A 225 1.02 38.39 23.71
CA HIS A 225 -0.30 39.00 23.63
C HIS A 225 -1.06 38.97 24.97
N LEU A 226 -1.02 37.86 25.71
CA LEU A 226 -1.67 37.78 27.03
C LEU A 226 -1.04 38.76 28.03
N ILE A 227 0.29 38.87 28.03
CA ILE A 227 1.04 39.76 28.92
C ILE A 227 0.72 41.22 28.64
N GLU A 228 0.71 41.60 27.36
CA GLU A 228 0.40 42.96 26.91
C GLU A 228 -1.04 43.37 27.26
N ASN A 229 -1.94 42.39 27.38
CA ASN A 229 -3.31 42.59 27.87
C ASN A 229 -3.44 42.49 29.40
N GLY A 230 -2.33 42.48 30.14
CA GLY A 230 -2.29 42.58 31.60
C GLY A 230 -2.35 41.25 32.35
N CYS A 231 -2.28 40.10 31.68
CA CYS A 231 -2.19 38.81 32.35
C CYS A 231 -0.81 38.65 33.04
N LYS A 232 -0.80 38.36 34.34
CA LYS A 232 0.43 38.24 35.16
C LYS A 232 0.72 36.84 35.68
N ARG A 233 -0.25 35.93 35.61
CA ARG A 233 -0.16 34.54 36.07
C ARG A 233 -0.65 33.64 34.97
N ILE A 234 0.27 33.24 34.10
CA ILE A 234 -0.02 32.46 32.90
C ILE A 234 0.47 31.04 33.18
N ALA A 235 -0.34 30.03 32.83
CA ALA A 235 0.03 28.64 32.97
C ALA A 235 -0.07 27.95 31.61
N ILE A 236 0.82 27.01 31.34
CA ILE A 236 0.78 26.16 30.15
C ILE A 236 0.46 24.71 30.53
N LEU A 237 -0.52 24.13 29.84
CA LEU A 237 -0.77 22.69 29.84
C LEU A 237 -0.13 22.10 28.57
N ALA A 238 1.15 21.74 28.68
CA ALA A 238 1.92 21.24 27.55
C ALA A 238 1.56 19.78 27.21
N GLY A 239 1.81 19.39 25.96
CA GLY A 239 1.68 18.01 25.51
C GLY A 239 2.84 17.10 25.96
N PRO A 240 2.84 15.83 25.52
CA PRO A 240 3.91 14.87 25.79
C PRO A 240 5.29 15.40 25.37
N LYS A 241 6.33 15.09 26.15
CA LYS A 241 7.72 15.56 25.93
C LYS A 241 8.39 14.91 24.72
N GLU A 242 7.87 13.77 24.31
CA GLU A 242 8.31 13.00 23.15
C GLU A 242 8.00 13.74 21.84
N LEU A 243 7.04 14.67 21.88
CA LEU A 243 6.63 15.45 20.72
C LEU A 243 7.40 16.77 20.64
N LEU A 244 8.16 16.95 19.56
CA LEU A 244 8.85 18.21 19.25
C LEU A 244 7.93 19.43 19.27
N ILE A 245 6.71 19.27 18.75
CA ILE A 245 5.70 20.35 18.75
C ILE A 245 5.30 20.80 20.18
N SER A 246 5.25 19.88 21.14
CA SER A 246 4.97 20.23 22.54
C SER A 246 6.13 21.02 23.15
N ASN A 247 7.36 20.59 22.86
CA ASN A 247 8.57 21.22 23.37
C ASN A 247 8.78 22.60 22.76
N ASP A 248 8.59 22.77 21.44
CA ASP A 248 8.67 24.06 20.77
C ASP A 248 7.70 25.08 21.38
N ARG A 249 6.45 24.66 21.67
CA ARG A 249 5.45 25.52 22.30
C ARG A 249 5.83 25.87 23.73
N LEU A 250 6.33 24.90 24.50
CA LEU A 250 6.83 25.16 25.85
C LEU A 250 7.98 26.16 25.83
N ASP A 251 8.92 26.01 24.90
CA ASP A 251 10.05 26.93 24.72
C ASP A 251 9.59 28.35 24.36
N GLY A 252 8.59 28.48 23.49
CA GLY A 252 8.01 29.78 23.13
C GLY A 252 7.34 30.45 24.32
N TYR A 253 6.60 29.67 25.11
CA TYR A 253 6.00 30.12 26.37
C TYR A 253 7.05 30.62 27.37
N LEU A 254 8.08 29.82 27.64
CA LEU A 254 9.15 30.18 28.57
C LEU A 254 9.93 31.41 28.09
N ALA A 255 10.17 31.52 26.78
CA ALA A 255 10.86 32.67 26.19
C ALA A 255 10.07 33.97 26.39
N ALA A 256 8.74 33.94 26.24
CA ALA A 256 7.89 35.10 26.46
C ALA A 256 7.88 35.52 27.94
N LEU A 257 7.71 34.57 28.86
CA LEU A 257 7.75 34.88 30.30
C LEU A 257 9.09 35.51 30.71
N ASN A 258 10.20 34.94 30.24
CA ASN A 258 11.54 35.44 30.52
C ASN A 258 11.73 36.87 29.98
N LYS A 259 11.34 37.14 28.73
CA LYS A 259 11.44 38.47 28.11
C LYS A 259 10.74 39.56 28.92
N TYR A 260 9.58 39.26 29.49
CA TYR A 260 8.76 40.23 30.24
C TYR A 260 8.95 40.14 31.76
N GLY A 261 9.87 39.29 32.24
CA GLY A 261 10.17 39.15 33.67
C GLY A 261 9.01 38.58 34.49
N ILE A 262 8.18 37.72 33.90
CA ILE A 262 7.08 37.04 34.57
C ILE A 262 7.56 35.68 35.08
N PRO A 263 7.31 35.34 36.37
CA PRO A 263 7.74 34.08 36.96
C PRO A 263 7.00 32.86 36.40
#